data_AF-A0A7J7SQZ0-F1
#
_entry.id   AF-A0A7J7SQZ0-F1
#
_cell.length_a   1.000
_cell.length_b   1.000
_cell.length_c   1.000
_cell.angle_alpha   90.00
_cell.angle_beta   90.00
_cell.angle_gamma   90.00
#
_symmetry.space_group_name_H-M   'P 1'
#
loop_
_entity.id
_entity.type
_entity.pdbx_description
1 polymer ?
#
loop_
_entity_poly.entity_id
_entity_poly.type
_entity_poly.pdbx_seq_one_letter_code
_entity_poly.pdbx_strand_id
1 'polypeptide(L)'
;MAHTLLRAEGSEHCGAHTPPDRQPFFLPEEEAPAAPRLTEQLAKLVSSGQGSRQGPRGLRHHSCSVVGPFAVLFGGETLTRARDTICNDLYVYDTRRAPSLWFHFPCADRALKRVGHRTCLCNDQLYLVGGFGEDGRTASPQVCTLDLFL
;
A
#
# COMPACT_ATOMS: atom_id res chain seq x y z
N MET A 1 -23.34 -6.83 -12.54
CA MET A 1 -22.53 -7.44 -13.60
C MET A 1 -21.29 -8.01 -12.94
N ALA A 2 -21.15 -9.33 -12.99
CA ALA A 2 -20.14 -10.08 -12.26
C ALA A 2 -18.80 -10.14 -13.01
N HIS A 3 -17.73 -10.10 -12.21
CA HIS A 3 -16.35 -10.56 -12.39
C HIS A 3 -15.88 -11.05 -13.77
N THR A 4 -14.77 -10.48 -14.26
CA THR A 4 -13.84 -11.20 -15.15
C THR A 4 -12.41 -11.03 -14.64
N LEU A 5 -11.88 -12.12 -14.12
CA LEU A 5 -10.46 -12.40 -13.87
C LEU A 5 -9.77 -12.55 -15.23
N LEU A 6 -8.73 -11.77 -15.54
CA LEU A 6 -7.90 -12.02 -16.73
C LEU A 6 -6.85 -13.08 -16.37
N ARG A 7 -7.14 -14.34 -16.72
CA ARG A 7 -6.12 -15.38 -16.96
C ARG A 7 -5.58 -15.20 -18.37
N ALA A 8 -4.27 -15.06 -18.51
CA ALA A 8 -3.58 -15.21 -19.78
C ALA A 8 -3.24 -16.69 -19.98
N GLU A 9 -3.75 -17.32 -21.04
CA GLU A 9 -3.25 -18.61 -21.51
C GLU A 9 -2.69 -18.42 -22.92
N GLY A 10 -1.36 -18.47 -23.01
CA GLY A 10 -0.65 -18.65 -24.27
C GLY A 10 -0.59 -20.14 -24.58
N SER A 11 -1.07 -20.52 -25.76
CA SER A 11 -0.99 -21.88 -26.30
C SER A 11 0.35 -22.04 -27.02
N GLU A 12 1.24 -22.85 -26.48
CA GLU A 12 2.37 -23.44 -27.22
C GLU A 12 2.35 -24.95 -27.01
N HIS A 13 2.28 -25.71 -28.10
CA HIS A 13 2.25 -27.17 -28.10
C HIS A 13 3.53 -27.69 -28.75
N CYS A 14 4.43 -28.30 -27.99
CA CYS A 14 5.38 -29.28 -28.53
C CYS A 14 6.04 -30.15 -27.43
N GLY A 15 6.00 -31.47 -27.62
CA GLY A 15 6.98 -32.44 -27.08
C GLY A 15 6.75 -32.96 -25.66
N ALA A 16 6.19 -34.17 -25.52
CA ALA A 16 6.21 -34.90 -24.26
C ALA A 16 7.63 -35.46 -23.98
N HIS A 17 8.39 -34.75 -23.14
CA HIS A 17 9.54 -35.30 -22.44
C HIS A 17 9.19 -35.43 -20.95
N THR A 18 9.17 -36.65 -20.43
CA THR A 18 8.96 -36.90 -18.99
C THR A 18 10.21 -36.45 -18.22
N PRO A 19 10.13 -35.43 -17.35
CA PRO A 19 11.28 -35.03 -16.54
C PRO A 19 11.51 -36.05 -15.39
N PRO A 20 12.77 -36.27 -14.97
CA PRO A 20 13.07 -37.12 -13.82
C PRO A 20 12.48 -36.52 -12.54
N ASP A 21 12.05 -37.39 -11.62
CA ASP A 21 11.41 -37.08 -10.34
C ASP A 21 12.02 -35.85 -9.65
N ARG A 22 11.29 -34.73 -9.69
CA ARG A 22 11.63 -33.55 -8.89
C ARG A 22 11.16 -33.80 -7.47
N GLN A 23 12.10 -34.07 -6.57
CA GLN A 23 11.85 -33.89 -5.14
C GLN A 23 11.32 -32.46 -4.92
N PRO A 24 10.27 -32.26 -4.10
CA PRO A 24 9.74 -30.93 -3.86
C PRO A 24 10.81 -30.10 -3.15
N PHE A 25 11.34 -29.10 -3.84
CA PHE A 25 12.06 -28.00 -3.22
C PHE A 25 11.06 -27.27 -2.31
N PHE A 26 11.14 -27.51 -1.01
CA PHE A 26 10.48 -26.66 -0.03
C PHE A 26 11.18 -25.31 -0.05
N LEU A 27 10.57 -24.34 -0.74
CA LEU A 27 10.90 -22.94 -0.51
C LEU A 27 10.50 -22.63 0.94
N PRO A 28 11.36 -22.00 1.76
CA PRO A 28 10.91 -21.50 3.05
C PRO A 28 9.70 -20.62 2.77
N GLU A 29 8.59 -20.89 3.45
CA GLU A 29 7.46 -19.96 3.52
C GLU A 29 8.06 -18.62 3.97
N GLU A 30 8.18 -17.67 3.04
CA GLU A 30 8.63 -16.32 3.33
C GLU A 30 7.51 -15.69 4.17
N GLU A 31 7.57 -15.94 5.48
CA GLU A 31 6.60 -15.42 6.43
C GLU A 31 6.66 -13.91 6.35
N ALA A 32 5.57 -13.29 5.89
CA ALA A 32 5.49 -11.85 5.71
C ALA A 32 5.94 -11.16 7.00
N PRO A 33 6.74 -10.07 6.91
CA PRO A 33 7.34 -9.45 8.09
C PRO A 33 6.28 -9.13 9.15
N ALA A 34 6.37 -9.80 10.29
CA ALA A 34 5.44 -9.63 11.39
C ALA A 34 5.58 -8.22 11.98
N ALA A 35 4.47 -7.49 12.04
CA ALA A 35 4.41 -6.13 12.57
C ALA A 35 3.25 -5.98 13.58
N PRO A 36 3.32 -6.64 14.74
CA PRO A 36 2.20 -6.70 15.68
C PRO A 36 1.87 -5.34 16.31
N ARG A 37 2.87 -4.50 16.65
CA ARG A 37 2.58 -3.19 17.25
C ARG A 37 1.98 -2.24 16.24
N LEU A 38 2.49 -2.23 15.01
CA LEU A 38 1.93 -1.43 13.92
C LEU A 38 0.51 -1.89 13.56
N THR A 39 0.28 -3.20 13.57
CA THR A 39 -1.07 -3.77 13.38
C THR A 39 -2.03 -3.29 14.46
N GLU A 40 -1.61 -3.27 15.73
CA GLU A 40 -2.43 -2.75 16.83
C GLU A 40 -2.67 -1.24 16.72
N GLN A 41 -1.66 -0.46 16.31
CA GLN A 41 -1.79 0.97 16.06
C GLN A 41 -2.81 1.26 14.95
N LEU A 42 -2.73 0.55 13.82
CA LEU A 42 -3.70 0.67 12.74
C LEU A 42 -5.11 0.30 13.20
N ALA A 43 -5.24 -0.77 13.99
CA ALA A 43 -6.50 -1.19 14.57
C ALA A 43 -7.13 -0.10 15.47
N LYS A 44 -6.32 0.56 16.30
CA LYS A 44 -6.74 1.70 17.13
C LYS A 44 -7.12 2.90 16.27
N LEU A 45 -6.30 3.24 15.28
CA LEU A 45 -6.50 4.38 14.40
C LEU A 45 -7.84 4.30 13.64
N VAL A 46 -8.15 3.16 12.99
CA VAL A 46 -9.43 2.99 12.27
C VAL A 46 -10.64 2.92 13.19
N SER A 47 -10.44 2.66 14.49
CA SER A 47 -11.49 2.62 15.50
C SER A 47 -11.67 3.94 16.26
N SER A 48 -10.75 4.89 16.10
CA SER A 48 -10.71 6.18 16.84
C SER A 48 -11.88 7.12 16.52
N GLY A 49 -12.52 6.95 15.36
CA GLY A 49 -13.52 7.89 14.85
C GLY A 49 -12.94 9.16 14.23
N GLN A 50 -11.61 9.34 14.20
CA GLN A 50 -10.95 10.51 13.60
C GLN A 50 -10.90 10.47 12.07
N GLY A 51 -10.94 9.27 11.48
CA GLY A 51 -10.90 9.06 10.03
C GLY A 51 -12.28 9.08 9.38
N SER A 52 -12.37 9.65 8.18
CA SER A 52 -13.60 9.59 7.38
C SER A 52 -13.73 8.24 6.65
N ARG A 53 -14.95 7.73 6.48
CA ARG A 53 -15.19 6.45 5.78
C ARG A 53 -15.19 6.63 4.26
N GLN A 54 -14.03 6.95 3.70
CA GLN A 54 -13.83 7.12 2.26
C GLN A 54 -12.53 6.45 1.79
N GLY A 55 -12.60 5.83 0.61
CA GLY A 55 -11.42 5.40 -0.13
C GLY A 55 -10.92 6.49 -1.09
N PRO A 56 -9.76 6.29 -1.72
CA PRO A 56 -9.20 7.27 -2.66
C PRO A 56 -10.10 7.41 -3.90
N ARG A 57 -10.38 8.66 -4.32
CA ARG A 57 -11.26 8.99 -5.47
C ARG A 57 -10.53 9.06 -6.83
N GLY A 58 -9.33 8.47 -6.91
CA GLY A 58 -8.43 8.55 -8.05
C GLY A 58 -7.05 9.00 -7.59
N LEU A 59 -6.12 8.04 -7.46
CA LEU A 59 -4.81 8.26 -6.85
C LEU A 59 -3.74 7.47 -7.62
N ARG A 60 -2.74 8.16 -8.18
CA ARG A 60 -1.61 7.51 -8.86
C ARG A 60 -0.29 7.79 -8.13
N HIS A 61 0.70 6.96 -8.39
CA HIS A 61 2.06 7.10 -7.83
C HIS A 61 2.10 7.22 -6.30
N HIS A 62 1.10 6.66 -5.62
CA HIS A 62 1.08 6.46 -4.19
C HIS A 62 1.93 5.25 -3.83
N SER A 63 2.28 5.15 -2.55
CA SER A 63 2.81 3.91 -1.99
C SER A 63 1.69 3.07 -1.40
N CYS A 64 1.85 1.75 -1.40
CA CYS A 64 0.94 0.81 -0.76
C CYS A 64 1.75 -0.26 -0.03
N SER A 65 1.44 -0.47 1.25
CA SER A 65 2.03 -1.54 2.07
C SER A 65 0.95 -2.31 2.80
N VAL A 66 1.12 -3.63 2.90
CA VAL A 66 0.23 -4.49 3.69
C VAL A 66 0.83 -4.67 5.08
N VAL A 67 0.01 -4.46 6.11
CA VAL A 67 0.38 -4.65 7.52
C VAL A 67 -0.72 -5.48 8.17
N GLY A 68 -0.48 -6.77 8.32
CA GLY A 68 -1.50 -7.71 8.80
C GLY A 68 -2.78 -7.63 7.94
N PRO A 69 -3.96 -7.36 8.53
CA PRO A 69 -5.23 -7.28 7.80
C PRO A 69 -5.48 -5.91 7.13
N PHE A 70 -4.49 -5.00 7.12
CA PHE A 70 -4.64 -3.66 6.60
C PHE A 70 -3.84 -3.46 5.32
N ALA A 71 -4.44 -2.80 4.32
CA ALA A 71 -3.68 -2.16 3.24
C ALA A 71 -3.56 -0.66 3.55
N VAL A 72 -2.33 -0.15 3.58
CA VAL A 72 -2.01 1.22 3.94
C VAL A 72 -1.47 1.93 2.70
N LEU A 73 -2.20 2.95 2.24
CA LEU A 73 -1.80 3.80 1.14
C LEU A 73 -1.37 5.16 1.68
N PHE A 74 -0.28 5.69 1.14
CA PHE A 74 0.21 7.01 1.53
C PHE A 74 0.60 7.87 0.33
N GLY A 75 0.24 9.15 0.41
CA GLY A 75 0.60 10.20 -0.52
C GLY A 75 0.23 9.89 -1.97
N GLY A 76 1.06 10.35 -2.91
CA GLY A 76 0.82 10.23 -4.34
C GLY A 76 0.21 11.50 -4.91
N GLU A 77 -0.49 11.33 -6.03
CA GLU A 77 -1.08 12.43 -6.78
C GLU A 77 -2.55 12.14 -7.05
N THR A 78 -3.42 12.99 -6.50
CA THR A 78 -4.87 12.89 -6.66
C THR A 78 -5.26 13.39 -8.03
N LEU A 79 -5.96 12.55 -8.79
CA LEU A 79 -6.46 12.86 -10.12
C LEU A 79 -7.81 13.58 -9.99
N THR A 80 -7.82 14.90 -10.17
CA THR A 80 -9.05 15.69 -10.19
C THR A 80 -9.30 16.29 -11.56
N ARG A 81 -10.55 16.63 -11.89
CA ARG A 81 -10.90 17.26 -13.16
C ARG A 81 -10.23 18.63 -13.37
N ALA A 82 -9.84 19.31 -12.29
CA ALA A 82 -9.30 20.66 -12.36
C ALA A 82 -7.77 20.65 -12.51
N ARG A 83 -7.08 19.89 -11.65
CA ARG A 83 -5.63 19.70 -11.68
C ARG A 83 -5.24 18.51 -10.82
N ASP A 84 -4.18 17.85 -11.23
CA ASP A 84 -3.53 16.86 -10.38
C ASP A 84 -2.89 17.56 -9.18
N THR A 85 -2.98 16.96 -7.99
CA THR A 85 -2.44 17.56 -6.74
C THR A 85 -1.72 16.51 -5.93
N ILE A 86 -0.46 16.79 -5.59
CA ILE A 86 0.35 15.94 -4.72
C ILE A 86 -0.15 16.05 -3.28
N CYS A 87 -0.35 14.89 -2.65
CA CYS A 87 -0.84 14.78 -1.30
C CYS A 87 0.07 13.92 -0.42
N ASN A 88 -0.27 13.89 0.85
CA ASN A 88 0.29 13.10 1.95
C ASN A 88 -0.85 12.41 2.71
N ASP A 89 -1.98 12.20 2.04
CA ASP A 89 -3.14 11.57 2.65
C ASP A 89 -2.82 10.11 2.98
N LEU A 90 -3.29 9.67 4.15
CA LEU A 90 -3.24 8.28 4.58
C LEU A 90 -4.60 7.64 4.32
N TYR A 91 -4.61 6.53 3.60
CA TYR A 91 -5.79 5.68 3.47
C TYR A 91 -5.50 4.30 4.04
N VAL A 92 -6.42 3.79 4.84
CA VAL A 92 -6.34 2.45 5.43
C VAL A 92 -7.54 1.64 4.99
N TYR A 93 -7.29 0.50 4.35
CA TYR A 93 -8.32 -0.49 4.06
C TYR A 93 -8.29 -1.59 5.11
N ASP A 94 -9.36 -1.72 5.87
CA ASP A 94 -9.51 -2.72 6.93
C ASP A 94 -10.28 -3.94 6.42
N THR A 95 -9.62 -5.09 6.38
CA THR A 95 -10.20 -6.37 5.90
C THR A 95 -10.74 -7.26 7.03
N ARG A 96 -10.69 -6.82 8.30
CA ARG A 96 -11.12 -7.65 9.46
C ARG A 96 -12.63 -7.91 9.51
N ARG A 97 -13.43 -7.15 8.76
CA ARG A 97 -14.90 -7.28 8.71
C ARG A 97 -15.37 -7.42 7.27
N ALA A 98 -16.54 -8.03 7.09
CA ALA A 98 -17.25 -8.07 5.83
C ALA A 98 -18.52 -7.20 5.93
N PRO A 99 -18.70 -6.16 5.09
CA PRO A 99 -17.77 -5.70 4.06
C PRO A 99 -16.54 -4.99 4.65
N SER A 100 -15.40 -5.12 3.97
CA SER A 100 -14.18 -4.38 4.28
C SER A 100 -14.40 -2.88 4.09
N LEU A 101 -13.72 -2.07 4.90
CA LEU A 101 -13.97 -0.62 4.98
C LEU A 101 -12.72 0.19 4.67
N TRP A 102 -12.92 1.30 3.97
CA TRP A 102 -11.90 2.33 3.78
C TRP A 102 -12.01 3.41 4.86
N PHE A 103 -10.84 3.87 5.30
CA PHE A 103 -10.68 5.00 6.19
C PHE A 103 -9.68 5.98 5.58
N HIS A 104 -9.98 7.27 5.64
CA HIS A 104 -9.16 8.35 5.14
C HIS A 104 -8.79 9.30 6.27
N PHE A 105 -7.50 9.62 6.35
CA PHE A 105 -6.91 10.53 7.31
C PHE A 105 -6.05 11.57 6.57
N PRO A 106 -6.45 12.85 6.57
CA PRO A 106 -5.61 13.90 6.00
C PRO A 106 -4.39 14.14 6.89
N CYS A 107 -3.22 14.35 6.29
CA CYS A 107 -2.00 14.70 7.02
C CYS A 107 -1.74 16.21 6.89
N ALA A 108 -1.60 16.89 8.03
CA ALA A 108 -1.33 18.33 8.05
C ALA A 108 0.12 18.69 7.69
N ASP A 109 1.06 17.76 7.87
CA ASP A 109 2.48 18.00 7.64
C ASP A 109 2.82 17.98 6.14
N ARG A 110 2.87 19.17 5.55
CA ARG A 110 3.20 19.37 4.13
C ARG A 110 4.58 18.85 3.74
N ALA A 111 5.53 18.72 4.68
CA ALA A 111 6.86 18.17 4.39
C ALA A 111 6.79 16.68 3.98
N LEU A 112 5.70 15.99 4.34
CA LEU A 112 5.48 14.61 3.95
C LEU A 112 4.82 14.45 2.58
N LYS A 113 4.31 15.53 1.96
CA LYS A 113 3.71 15.47 0.61
C LYS A 113 4.72 14.97 -0.40
N ARG A 114 4.36 13.90 -1.09
CA ARG A 114 5.22 13.32 -2.12
C ARG A 114 4.53 12.37 -3.07
N VAL A 115 5.11 12.24 -4.25
CA VAL A 115 4.65 11.39 -5.36
C VAL A 115 5.77 10.47 -5.85
N GLY A 116 5.44 9.27 -6.32
CA GLY A 116 6.41 8.33 -6.89
C GLY A 116 7.39 7.75 -5.86
N HIS A 117 6.97 7.70 -4.60
CA HIS A 117 7.75 7.18 -3.47
C HIS A 117 7.38 5.73 -3.16
N ARG A 118 8.07 5.12 -2.18
CA ARG A 118 7.68 3.81 -1.62
C ARG A 118 7.55 3.87 -0.11
N THR A 119 6.73 2.97 0.42
CA THR A 119 6.71 2.61 1.83
C THR A 119 7.30 1.22 2.01
N CYS A 120 8.13 1.06 3.04
CA CYS A 120 8.78 -0.20 3.38
C CYS A 120 8.46 -0.55 4.83
N LEU A 121 7.92 -1.75 5.07
CA LEU A 121 7.71 -2.27 6.41
C LEU A 121 9.03 -2.84 6.93
N CYS A 122 9.55 -2.28 8.02
CA CYS A 122 10.77 -2.75 8.67
C CYS A 122 10.67 -2.51 10.17
N ASN A 123 11.03 -3.53 10.98
CA ASN A 123 11.05 -3.43 12.44
C ASN A 123 9.76 -2.83 13.03
N ASP A 124 8.61 -3.29 12.55
CA ASP A 124 7.28 -2.88 13.03
C ASP A 124 6.96 -1.39 12.76
N GLN A 125 7.55 -0.81 11.71
CA GLN A 125 7.36 0.58 11.29
C GLN A 125 7.31 0.70 9.76
N LEU A 126 6.57 1.70 9.26
CA LEU A 126 6.59 2.05 7.84
C LEU A 126 7.57 3.18 7.58
N TYR A 127 8.56 2.90 6.74
CA TYR A 127 9.52 3.88 6.25
C TYR A 127 9.08 4.43 4.91
N LEU A 128 9.08 5.75 4.80
CA LEU A 128 8.81 6.52 3.60
C LEU A 128 10.12 6.85 2.90
N VAL A 129 10.31 6.34 1.69
CA VAL A 129 11.59 6.43 0.97
C VAL A 129 11.39 7.04 -0.42
N GLY A 130 12.20 8.07 -0.70
CA GLY A 130 12.31 8.68 -2.03
C GLY A 130 11.07 9.45 -2.49
N GLY A 131 10.91 9.49 -3.82
CA GLY A 131 9.87 10.27 -4.51
C GLY A 131 10.21 11.74 -4.67
N PHE A 132 9.23 12.51 -5.16
CA PHE A 132 9.31 13.95 -5.37
C PHE A 132 8.35 14.68 -4.44
N GLY A 133 8.74 15.85 -3.94
CA GLY A 133 7.95 16.65 -3.00
C GLY A 133 6.69 17.27 -3.60
N GLU A 134 6.07 18.20 -2.86
CA GLU A 134 4.81 18.86 -3.25
C GLU A 134 4.86 19.57 -4.62
N ASP A 135 6.04 20.01 -5.06
CA ASP A 135 6.25 20.65 -6.36
C ASP A 135 6.30 19.65 -7.54
N GLY A 136 6.34 18.35 -7.25
CA GLY A 136 6.46 17.26 -8.23
C GLY A 136 7.81 17.23 -8.96
N ARG A 137 8.81 17.97 -8.49
CA ARG A 137 10.08 18.20 -9.18
C ARG A 137 11.29 17.98 -8.30
N THR A 138 11.20 18.36 -7.04
CA THR A 138 12.29 18.23 -6.08
C THR A 138 12.31 16.81 -5.51
N ALA A 139 13.33 16.03 -5.88
CA ALA A 139 13.52 14.70 -5.31
C ALA A 139 13.76 14.81 -3.79
N SER A 140 13.11 13.93 -3.02
CA SER A 140 13.29 13.89 -1.56
C SER A 140 14.45 12.95 -1.21
N PRO A 141 15.57 13.46 -0.65
CA PRO A 141 16.65 12.61 -0.18
C PRO A 141 16.36 12.01 1.21
N GLN A 142 15.28 12.44 1.86
CA GLN A 142 14.98 12.09 3.24
C GLN A 142 14.24 10.75 3.32
N VAL A 143 14.64 9.94 4.30
CA VAL A 143 13.87 8.79 4.78
C VAL A 143 13.15 9.20 6.05
N CYS A 144 11.84 9.03 6.07
CA CYS A 144 11.00 9.38 7.22
C CYS A 144 10.26 8.14 7.71
N THR A 145 9.95 8.05 8.99
CA THR A 145 8.96 7.08 9.49
C THR A 145 7.57 7.67 9.38
N LEU A 146 6.62 6.89 8.87
CA LEU A 146 5.21 7.26 8.92
C LEU A 146 4.68 7.02 10.34
N ASP A 147 4.60 8.08 11.12
CA ASP A 147 3.94 8.04 12.41
C ASP A 147 2.41 8.05 12.19
N LEU A 148 1.74 7.05 12.77
CA LEU A 148 0.30 6.86 12.66
C LEU A 148 -0.47 7.46 13.86
N PHE A 149 0.24 8.04 14.83
CA PHE A 149 -0.34 8.85 15.89
C PHE A 149 -0.50 10.29 15.38
N LEU A 150 -1.63 10.55 14.73
CA LEU A 150 -2.06 11.91 14.38
C LEU A 150 -2.34 12.77 15.62
#